data_AF-G8PH50-F1
#
_entry.id   AF-G8PH50-F1
#
_cell.length_a   1.000
_cell.length_b   1.000
_cell.length_c   1.000
_cell.angle_alpha   90.00
_cell.angle_beta   90.00
_cell.angle_gamma   90.00
#
_symmetry.space_group_name_H-M   'P 1'
#
loop_
_entity.id
_entity.type
_entity.pdbx_description
1 polymer ?
#
loop_
_entity_poly.entity_id
_entity_poly.type
_entity_poly.pdbx_seq_one_letter_code
_entity_poly.pdbx_strand_id
1 'polypeptide(L)'
;MGDTLYICHGFGCEYRTAVTFSQKDQRRLRAILKKGSRSPEAERAAISKAVQWQEKRVGPVVGSSNDIGGLDMSNGNVRGQMDCIDEATNTTSLLAYAGSQGWLKYHRVARPASRGFFFDGKYPHASAVVVDTTTDIPWVVDSWRLSNGEPPDILHMSRWLTMTSADLVKPVTK
;
A
#
# COMPACT_ATOMS: atom_id res chain seq x y z
N MET A 1 -15.28 -14.95 -15.25
CA MET A 1 -13.83 -15.12 -14.97
C MET A 1 -13.30 -13.83 -14.35
N GLY A 2 -12.42 -13.93 -13.37
CA GLY A 2 -11.78 -12.81 -12.67
C GLY A 2 -10.34 -13.17 -12.36
N ASP A 3 -9.52 -12.18 -12.00
CA ASP A 3 -8.08 -12.36 -11.78
C ASP A 3 -7.77 -12.55 -10.29
N THR A 4 -6.78 -13.37 -9.97
CA THR A 4 -6.41 -13.68 -8.58
C THR A 4 -5.17 -12.89 -8.17
N LEU A 5 -5.28 -12.17 -7.06
CA LEU A 5 -4.14 -11.59 -6.35
C LEU A 5 -3.89 -12.39 -5.08
N TYR A 6 -2.62 -12.54 -4.68
CA TYR A 6 -2.26 -13.11 -3.39
C TYR A 6 -2.05 -11.99 -2.38
N ILE A 7 -2.70 -12.10 -1.24
CA ILE A 7 -2.66 -11.11 -0.16
C ILE A 7 -1.83 -11.69 0.99
N CYS A 8 -0.75 -11.00 1.33
CA CYS A 8 0.10 -11.26 2.49
C CYS A 8 -0.58 -10.78 3.78
N HIS A 9 -0.44 -11.52 4.87
CA HIS A 9 -0.85 -11.13 6.22
C HIS A 9 -0.13 -11.96 7.28
N GLY A 10 -0.25 -11.54 8.54
CA GLY A 10 0.30 -12.26 9.69
C GLY A 10 1.76 -11.93 10.01
N PHE A 11 2.26 -10.80 9.51
CA PHE A 11 3.64 -10.30 9.61
C PHE A 11 4.60 -11.07 8.71
N GLY A 12 5.50 -10.33 8.05
CA GLY A 12 6.53 -10.91 7.17
C GLY A 12 6.00 -11.69 5.97
N CYS A 13 4.74 -11.51 5.57
CA CYS A 13 4.04 -12.33 4.58
C CYS A 13 4.03 -13.82 4.92
N GLU A 14 3.86 -14.15 6.21
CA GLU A 14 3.74 -15.52 6.70
C GLU A 14 2.58 -16.26 6.02
N TYR A 15 1.41 -15.62 5.94
CA TYR A 15 0.26 -16.18 5.26
C TYR A 15 0.00 -15.49 3.93
N ARG A 16 -0.33 -16.30 2.91
CA ARG A 16 -0.73 -15.83 1.57
C ARG A 16 -2.11 -16.36 1.23
N THR A 17 -3.08 -15.47 1.14
CA THR A 17 -4.45 -15.83 0.78
C THR A 17 -4.73 -15.42 -0.65
N ALA A 18 -5.16 -16.36 -1.48
CA ALA A 18 -5.64 -16.06 -2.83
C ALA A 18 -6.99 -15.32 -2.76
N VAL A 19 -7.07 -14.14 -3.36
CA VAL A 19 -8.29 -13.34 -3.46
C VAL A 19 -8.60 -13.06 -4.92
N THR A 20 -9.74 -13.59 -5.39
CA THR A 20 -10.21 -13.33 -6.75
C THR A 20 -10.90 -11.99 -6.84
N PHE A 21 -10.38 -11.12 -7.72
CA PHE A 21 -11.02 -9.88 -8.13
C PHE A 21 -12.02 -10.21 -9.23
N SER A 22 -13.30 -10.19 -8.84
CA SER A 22 -14.40 -10.39 -9.79
C SER A 22 -14.41 -9.28 -10.83
N GLN A 23 -15.11 -9.48 -11.96
CA GLN A 23 -15.29 -8.40 -12.94
C GLN A 23 -15.90 -7.13 -12.33
N LYS A 24 -16.73 -7.26 -11.29
CA LYS A 24 -17.27 -6.10 -10.55
C LYS A 24 -16.17 -5.36 -9.80
N ASP A 25 -15.26 -6.09 -9.16
CA ASP A 25 -14.10 -5.53 -8.46
C ASP A 25 -13.17 -4.82 -9.46
N GLN A 26 -12.86 -5.47 -10.59
CA GLN A 26 -12.04 -4.89 -11.66
C GLN A 26 -12.64 -3.60 -12.21
N ARG A 27 -13.95 -3.59 -12.50
CA ARG A 27 -14.66 -2.37 -12.95
C ARG A 27 -14.60 -1.27 -11.90
N ARG A 28 -14.74 -1.61 -10.61
CA ARG A 28 -14.66 -0.65 -9.50
C ARG A 28 -13.27 -0.04 -9.42
N LEU A 29 -12.22 -0.87 -9.40
CA LEU A 29 -10.83 -0.44 -9.35
C LEU A 29 -10.47 0.45 -10.55
N ARG A 30 -10.80 0.01 -11.77
CA ARG A 30 -10.61 0.80 -12.99
C ARG A 30 -11.32 2.16 -12.91
N ALA A 31 -12.56 2.18 -12.40
CA ALA A 31 -13.32 3.43 -12.25
C ALA A 31 -12.70 4.39 -11.22
N ILE A 32 -12.07 3.86 -10.16
CA ILE A 32 -11.31 4.67 -9.19
C ILE A 32 -10.12 5.32 -9.89
N LEU A 33 -9.27 4.52 -10.54
CA LEU A 33 -8.05 4.99 -11.18
C LEU A 33 -8.32 5.95 -12.34
N LYS A 34 -9.36 5.69 -13.15
CA LYS A 34 -9.77 6.56 -14.27
C LYS A 34 -10.09 7.98 -13.82
N LYS A 35 -10.55 8.21 -12.57
CA LYS A 35 -10.81 9.58 -12.08
C LYS A 35 -9.54 10.41 -11.93
N GLY A 36 -8.38 9.77 -11.77
CA GLY A 36 -7.08 10.41 -11.65
C GLY A 36 -6.36 10.68 -12.97
N SER A 37 -6.92 10.32 -14.13
CA SER A 37 -6.20 10.33 -15.41
C SER A 37 -5.94 11.71 -16.03
N ARG A 38 -6.08 12.79 -15.26
CA ARG A 38 -5.94 14.19 -15.71
C ARG A 38 -4.53 14.75 -15.48
N SER A 39 -3.82 14.30 -14.44
CA SER A 39 -2.45 14.71 -14.13
C SER A 39 -1.77 13.66 -13.25
N PRO A 40 -0.42 13.70 -13.12
CA PRO A 40 0.28 12.83 -12.17
C PRO A 40 -0.22 12.98 -10.72
N GLU A 41 -0.48 14.20 -10.26
CA GLU A 41 -1.01 14.49 -8.91
C GLU A 41 -2.38 13.83 -8.71
N ALA A 42 -3.27 13.97 -9.70
CA ALA A 42 -4.60 13.38 -9.65
C ALA A 42 -4.53 11.84 -9.68
N GLU A 43 -3.57 11.27 -10.38
CA GLU A 43 -3.35 9.82 -10.40
C GLU A 43 -2.83 9.31 -9.07
N ARG A 44 -1.91 10.02 -8.41
CA ARG A 44 -1.48 9.72 -7.02
C ARG A 44 -2.67 9.73 -6.06
N ALA A 45 -3.56 10.73 -6.14
CA ALA A 45 -4.78 10.75 -5.34
C ALA A 45 -5.71 9.55 -5.64
N ALA A 46 -5.80 9.12 -6.90
CA ALA A 46 -6.58 7.94 -7.28
C ALA A 46 -5.94 6.63 -6.81
N ILE A 47 -4.60 6.53 -6.83
CA ILE A 47 -3.84 5.43 -6.23
C ILE A 47 -4.15 5.31 -4.74
N SER A 48 -4.12 6.42 -3.97
CA SER A 48 -4.51 6.42 -2.55
C SER A 48 -5.90 5.81 -2.34
N LYS A 49 -6.87 6.15 -3.21
CA LYS A 49 -8.23 5.61 -3.13
C LYS A 49 -8.34 4.15 -3.58
N ALA A 50 -7.46 3.70 -4.48
CA ALA A 50 -7.39 2.31 -4.91
C ALA A 50 -6.87 1.41 -3.79
N VAL A 51 -5.85 1.85 -3.05
CA VAL A 51 -5.29 1.17 -1.87
C VAL A 51 -6.35 1.03 -0.77
N GLN A 52 -6.98 2.14 -0.37
CA GLN A 52 -8.11 2.14 0.59
C GLN A 52 -9.23 1.18 0.18
N TRP A 53 -9.53 1.08 -1.12
CA TRP A 53 -10.55 0.18 -1.63
C TRP A 53 -10.10 -1.29 -1.56
N GLN A 54 -8.84 -1.59 -1.89
CA GLN A 54 -8.30 -2.95 -1.83
C GLN A 54 -8.33 -3.45 -0.39
N GLU A 55 -7.80 -2.69 0.56
CA GLU A 55 -7.77 -3.05 1.99
C GLU A 55 -9.18 -3.40 2.50
N LYS A 56 -10.18 -2.56 2.21
CA LYS A 56 -11.59 -2.84 2.54
C LYS A 56 -12.16 -4.07 1.82
N ARG A 57 -11.72 -4.32 0.58
CA ARG A 57 -12.20 -5.44 -0.24
C ARG A 57 -11.62 -6.78 0.19
N VAL A 58 -10.35 -6.80 0.62
CA VAL A 58 -9.65 -8.02 1.02
C VAL A 58 -9.80 -8.29 2.52
N GLY A 59 -10.04 -7.26 3.34
CA GLY A 59 -10.17 -7.35 4.80
C GLY A 59 -11.05 -8.49 5.30
N PRO A 60 -12.32 -8.61 4.86
CA PRO A 60 -13.19 -9.71 5.28
C PRO A 60 -12.72 -11.10 4.83
N VAL A 61 -11.88 -11.18 3.79
CA VAL A 61 -11.38 -12.45 3.23
C VAL A 61 -10.14 -12.93 3.97
N VAL A 62 -9.22 -12.02 4.32
CA VAL A 62 -7.97 -12.36 5.00
C VAL A 62 -8.01 -12.16 6.52
N GLY A 63 -9.07 -11.51 7.03
CA GLY A 63 -9.22 -11.19 8.45
C GLY A 63 -8.64 -9.84 8.86
N SER A 64 -8.20 -9.00 7.92
CA SER A 64 -7.54 -7.71 8.21
C SER A 64 -8.48 -6.52 8.36
N SER A 65 -9.80 -6.73 8.42
CA SER A 65 -10.76 -5.62 8.57
C SER A 65 -10.52 -4.75 9.81
N ASN A 66 -9.88 -5.31 10.86
CA ASN A 66 -9.55 -4.63 12.10
C ASN A 66 -8.02 -4.45 12.28
N ASP A 67 -7.28 -4.45 11.17
CA ASP A 67 -5.86 -4.22 11.20
C ASP A 67 -5.52 -2.82 11.77
N ILE A 68 -4.52 -2.81 12.65
CA ILE A 68 -4.09 -1.63 13.39
C ILE A 68 -2.79 -1.14 12.77
N GLY A 69 -2.86 -0.05 12.01
CA GLY A 69 -1.67 0.54 11.41
C GLY A 69 -0.69 1.13 12.44
N GLY A 70 0.57 1.18 12.03
CA GLY A 70 1.71 1.68 12.77
C GLY A 70 2.56 0.57 13.39
N LEU A 71 3.65 0.96 14.05
CA LEU A 71 4.50 0.03 14.79
C LEU A 71 3.78 -0.44 16.05
N ASP A 72 3.07 -1.55 15.95
CA ASP A 72 2.58 -2.29 17.11
C ASP A 72 3.30 -3.63 17.25
N MET A 73 4.44 -3.62 17.94
CA MET A 73 5.22 -4.82 18.23
C MET A 73 4.46 -5.85 19.09
N SER A 74 3.32 -5.48 19.70
CA SER A 74 2.51 -6.40 20.50
C SER A 74 1.53 -7.25 19.68
N ASN A 75 1.34 -6.93 18.39
CA ASN A 75 0.41 -7.62 17.49
C ASN A 75 1.07 -8.57 16.47
N GLY A 76 2.36 -8.87 16.63
CA GLY A 76 3.05 -9.83 15.76
C GLY A 76 2.43 -11.23 15.82
N ASN A 77 2.29 -11.89 14.66
CA ASN A 77 1.68 -13.22 14.47
C ASN A 77 0.17 -13.32 14.74
N VAL A 78 -0.54 -12.20 14.91
CA VAL A 78 -2.01 -12.20 14.98
C VAL A 78 -2.56 -12.31 13.55
N ARG A 79 -3.35 -13.36 13.28
CA ARG A 79 -3.95 -13.58 11.96
C ARG A 79 -4.82 -12.39 11.56
N GLY A 80 -4.52 -11.78 10.41
CA GLY A 80 -5.21 -10.60 9.90
C GLY A 80 -4.53 -9.27 10.24
N GLN A 81 -3.62 -9.22 11.22
CA GLN A 81 -2.77 -8.04 11.42
C GLN A 81 -1.66 -8.02 10.37
N MET A 82 -1.28 -6.82 9.92
CA MET A 82 -0.29 -6.59 8.88
C MET A 82 0.86 -5.72 9.39
N ASP A 83 2.08 -6.09 8.99
CA ASP A 83 3.25 -5.25 9.18
C ASP A 83 3.59 -4.46 7.90
N CYS A 84 4.69 -3.71 7.95
CA CYS A 84 5.15 -2.95 6.78
C CYS A 84 5.49 -3.84 5.57
N ILE A 85 5.86 -5.11 5.78
CA ILE A 85 6.20 -6.05 4.70
C ILE A 85 4.93 -6.53 4.01
N ASP A 86 3.91 -6.89 4.79
CA ASP A 86 2.59 -7.26 4.30
C ASP A 86 1.97 -6.12 3.48
N GLU A 87 1.93 -4.93 4.07
CA GLU A 87 1.35 -3.72 3.47
C GLU A 87 2.08 -3.31 2.18
N ALA A 88 3.42 -3.27 2.20
CA ALA A 88 4.22 -2.96 1.03
C ALA A 88 4.00 -3.98 -0.10
N THR A 89 3.90 -5.26 0.24
CA THR A 89 3.71 -6.35 -0.74
C THR A 89 2.32 -6.30 -1.36
N ASN A 90 1.29 -6.10 -0.53
CA ASN A 90 -0.11 -6.02 -0.97
C ASN A 90 -0.37 -4.81 -1.86
N THR A 91 0.14 -3.64 -1.45
CA THR A 91 0.04 -2.40 -2.24
C THR A 91 0.82 -2.52 -3.55
N THR A 92 2.04 -3.09 -3.53
CA THR A 92 2.82 -3.33 -4.76
C THR A 92 2.09 -4.26 -5.72
N SER A 93 1.47 -5.33 -5.20
CA SER A 93 0.71 -6.29 -6.01
C SER A 93 -0.50 -5.66 -6.69
N LEU A 94 -1.25 -4.82 -5.97
CA LEU A 94 -2.35 -4.04 -6.55
C LEU A 94 -1.88 -3.10 -7.66
N LEU A 95 -0.81 -2.34 -7.39
CA LEU A 95 -0.30 -1.38 -8.35
C LEU A 95 0.26 -2.09 -9.59
N ALA A 96 0.97 -3.21 -9.41
CA ALA A 96 1.49 -4.00 -10.52
C ALA A 96 0.35 -4.56 -11.38
N TYR A 97 -0.71 -5.07 -10.74
CA TYR A 97 -1.93 -5.48 -11.42
C TYR A 97 -2.57 -4.31 -12.18
N ALA A 98 -2.77 -3.15 -11.55
CA ALA A 98 -3.32 -1.97 -12.22
C ALA A 98 -2.46 -1.51 -13.41
N GLY A 99 -1.14 -1.55 -13.26
CA GLY A 99 -0.17 -1.24 -14.31
C GLY A 99 -0.25 -2.21 -15.49
N SER A 100 -0.34 -3.52 -15.22
CA SER A 100 -0.45 -4.53 -16.29
C SER A 100 -1.75 -4.42 -17.09
N GLN A 101 -2.80 -3.86 -16.47
CA GLN A 101 -4.07 -3.57 -17.13
C GLN A 101 -4.07 -2.22 -17.89
N GLY A 102 -2.98 -1.46 -17.83
CA GLY A 102 -2.88 -0.12 -18.43
C GLY A 102 -3.76 0.93 -17.75
N TRP A 103 -4.04 0.77 -16.45
CA TRP A 103 -4.90 1.71 -15.71
C TRP A 103 -4.13 2.85 -15.03
N LEU A 104 -2.80 2.80 -15.05
CA LEU A 104 -1.91 3.87 -14.63
C LEU A 104 -1.36 4.58 -15.88
N LYS A 105 -1.60 5.88 -16.01
CA LYS A 105 -1.26 6.70 -17.17
C LYS A 105 0.03 7.51 -16.96
N TYR A 106 0.26 7.97 -15.75
CA TYR A 106 1.38 8.85 -15.39
C TYR A 106 2.43 8.18 -14.51
N HIS A 107 2.15 6.97 -14.02
CA HIS A 107 3.06 6.25 -13.15
C HIS A 107 3.29 4.82 -13.61
N ARG A 108 4.52 4.36 -13.43
CA ARG A 108 4.89 2.94 -13.48
C ARG A 108 5.24 2.44 -12.10
N VAL A 109 4.99 1.17 -11.83
CA VAL A 109 5.38 0.55 -10.57
C VAL A 109 6.87 0.26 -10.57
N ALA A 110 7.53 0.47 -9.44
CA ALA A 110 8.93 0.12 -9.23
C ALA A 110 9.05 -0.94 -8.13
N ARG A 111 10.28 -1.43 -7.91
CA ARG A 111 10.55 -2.31 -6.77
C ARG A 111 10.21 -1.58 -5.46
N PRO A 112 9.66 -2.27 -4.45
CA PRO A 112 9.45 -1.68 -3.12
C PRO A 112 10.76 -1.09 -2.59
N ALA A 113 10.66 0.01 -1.86
CA ALA A 113 11.79 0.60 -1.16
C ALA A 113 11.83 0.11 0.28
N SER A 114 13.04 0.08 0.85
CA SER A 114 13.29 -0.25 2.25
C SER A 114 14.24 0.75 2.88
N ARG A 115 14.08 1.04 4.17
CA ARG A 115 14.98 1.90 4.94
C ARG A 115 15.03 1.48 6.42
N GLY A 116 16.06 1.95 7.12
CA GLY A 116 16.32 1.58 8.51
C GLY A 116 16.98 0.20 8.62
N PHE A 117 17.92 0.08 9.56
CA PHE A 117 18.57 -1.18 9.89
C PHE A 117 18.58 -1.31 11.41
N PHE A 118 18.40 -2.51 11.96
CA PHE A 118 18.39 -2.72 13.42
C PHE A 118 19.61 -2.10 14.17
N PHE A 119 20.74 -1.88 13.49
CA PHE A 119 21.96 -1.29 14.04
C PHE A 119 22.03 0.25 14.02
N ASP A 120 21.15 0.96 13.29
CA ASP A 120 21.14 2.43 13.22
C ASP A 120 20.06 3.09 14.09
N GLY A 121 19.36 2.28 14.90
CA GLY A 121 18.29 2.74 15.78
C GLY A 121 16.99 3.11 15.04
N LYS A 122 16.89 2.88 13.72
CA LYS A 122 15.67 3.06 12.95
C LYS A 122 14.98 1.72 12.72
N TYR A 123 13.67 1.69 12.92
CA TYR A 123 12.87 0.51 12.63
C TYR A 123 12.93 0.19 11.13
N PRO A 124 13.26 -1.05 10.71
CA PRO A 124 13.22 -1.45 9.32
C PRO A 124 11.81 -1.23 8.76
N HIS A 125 11.71 -0.45 7.69
CA HIS A 125 10.44 -0.08 7.09
C HIS A 125 10.49 -0.29 5.58
N ALA A 126 9.44 -0.89 5.03
CA ALA A 126 9.28 -1.12 3.60
C ALA A 126 8.00 -0.48 3.09
N SER A 127 8.00 -0.07 1.82
CA SER A 127 6.81 0.54 1.22
C SER A 127 6.80 0.40 -0.31
N ALA A 128 5.59 0.42 -0.89
CA ALA A 128 5.39 0.35 -2.33
C ALA A 128 5.86 1.64 -3.02
N VAL A 129 6.29 1.54 -4.28
CA VAL A 129 6.85 2.67 -5.02
C VAL A 129 6.22 2.76 -6.40
N VAL A 130 5.84 3.98 -6.77
CA VAL A 130 5.49 4.35 -8.14
C VAL A 130 6.44 5.44 -8.63
N VAL A 131 6.80 5.39 -9.90
CA VAL A 131 7.65 6.40 -10.54
C VAL A 131 6.81 7.19 -11.52
N ASP A 132 6.78 8.50 -11.34
CA ASP A 132 6.15 9.43 -12.28
C ASP A 132 6.91 9.37 -13.61
N THR A 133 6.24 8.94 -14.69
CA THR A 133 6.86 8.73 -16.00
C THR A 133 7.10 10.03 -16.76
N THR A 134 6.63 11.17 -16.23
CA THR A 134 6.83 12.50 -16.83
C THR A 134 8.06 13.20 -16.26
N THR A 135 8.50 12.82 -15.05
CA THR A 135 9.62 13.45 -14.33
C THR A 135 10.69 12.47 -13.88
N ASP A 136 10.45 11.17 -13.99
CA ASP A 136 11.24 10.08 -13.39
C ASP A 136 11.39 10.16 -11.87
N ILE A 137 10.55 10.96 -11.20
CA ILE A 137 10.59 11.13 -9.75
C ILE A 137 9.86 9.95 -9.06
N PRO A 138 10.51 9.24 -8.13
CA PRO A 138 9.88 8.20 -7.34
C PRO A 138 9.02 8.76 -6.20
N TRP A 139 7.84 8.17 -6.04
CA TRP A 139 6.88 8.40 -4.99
C TRP A 139 6.60 7.11 -4.23
N VAL A 140 6.64 7.21 -2.90
CA VAL A 140 6.30 6.13 -1.99
C VAL A 140 4.78 6.13 -1.75
N VAL A 141 4.18 4.95 -1.69
CA VAL A 141 2.77 4.70 -1.36
C VAL A 141 2.74 3.83 -0.10
N ASP A 142 2.61 4.47 1.06
CA ASP A 142 2.80 3.86 2.38
C ASP A 142 1.46 3.70 3.11
N SER A 143 0.90 2.49 3.08
CA SER A 143 -0.38 2.14 3.74
C SER A 143 -0.22 1.77 5.21
N TRP A 144 1.00 1.55 5.71
CA TRP A 144 1.20 0.92 7.01
C TRP A 144 0.88 1.82 8.21
N ARG A 145 0.98 3.15 8.08
CA ARG A 145 0.91 4.06 9.24
C ARG A 145 -0.49 4.14 9.87
N LEU A 146 -1.54 4.07 9.06
CA LEU A 146 -2.93 4.20 9.49
C LEU A 146 -3.64 2.85 9.42
N SER A 147 -4.77 2.73 10.12
CA SER A 147 -5.55 1.48 10.14
C SER A 147 -6.12 1.11 8.77
N ASN A 148 -6.42 -0.17 8.57
CA ASN A 148 -6.92 -0.70 7.31
C ASN A 148 -8.08 0.14 6.72
N GLY A 149 -7.92 0.51 5.47
CA GLY A 149 -8.86 1.27 4.68
C GLY A 149 -8.76 2.79 4.83
N GLU A 150 -7.76 3.28 5.58
CA GLU A 150 -7.40 4.69 5.68
C GLU A 150 -6.46 5.11 4.53
N PRO A 151 -6.35 6.42 4.23
CA PRO A 151 -5.47 6.88 3.16
C PRO A 151 -3.99 6.54 3.42
N PRO A 152 -3.28 5.90 2.48
CA PRO A 152 -1.83 5.78 2.57
C PRO A 152 -1.16 7.15 2.46
N ASP A 153 0.02 7.28 3.03
CA ASP A 153 0.89 8.42 2.75
C ASP A 153 1.44 8.32 1.32
N ILE A 154 1.39 9.43 0.59
CA ILE A 154 2.01 9.54 -0.73
C ILE A 154 3.06 10.64 -0.67
N LEU A 155 4.33 10.23 -0.69
CA LEU A 155 5.46 11.10 -0.40
C LEU A 155 6.53 10.95 -1.48
N HIS A 156 7.26 12.03 -1.74
CA HIS A 156 8.53 11.91 -2.47
C HIS A 156 9.46 10.94 -1.74
N MET A 157 10.15 10.08 -2.49
CA MET A 157 11.12 9.14 -1.94
C MET A 157 12.15 9.81 -1.01
N SER A 158 12.67 10.97 -1.41
CA SER A 158 13.65 11.71 -0.60
C SER A 158 13.11 12.10 0.77
N ARG A 159 11.86 12.57 0.84
CA ARG A 159 11.18 12.88 2.10
C ARG A 159 10.90 11.63 2.92
N TRP A 160 10.45 10.56 2.28
CA TRP A 160 10.19 9.30 2.98
C TRP A 160 11.46 8.75 3.61
N LEU A 161 12.59 8.73 2.89
CA LEU A 161 13.88 8.26 3.42
C LEU A 161 14.35 8.98 4.70
N THR A 162 14.00 10.26 4.86
CA THR A 162 14.40 11.06 6.03
C THR A 162 13.46 10.94 7.23
N MET A 163 12.27 10.34 7.07
CA MET A 163 11.33 10.20 8.19
C MET A 163 11.91 9.30 9.29
N THR A 164 11.49 9.53 10.52
CA THR A 164 11.87 8.77 11.70
C THR A 164 10.66 8.02 12.25
N SER A 165 10.87 7.12 13.21
CA SER A 165 9.75 6.45 13.91
C SER A 165 8.80 7.44 14.58
N ALA A 166 9.28 8.62 14.98
CA ALA A 166 8.43 9.68 15.54
C ALA A 166 7.47 10.29 14.50
N ASP A 167 7.88 10.37 13.23
CA ASP A 167 7.03 10.84 12.14
C ASP A 167 5.95 9.81 11.74
N LEU A 168 6.11 8.56 12.20
CA LEU A 168 5.19 7.45 11.93
C LEU A 168 4.14 7.28 13.04
N VAL A 169 4.29 7.93 14.19
CA VAL A 169 3.29 7.88 15.26
C VAL A 169 2.02 8.62 14.80
N LYS A 170 0.84 7.99 14.98
CA LYS A 170 -0.45 8.63 14.69
C LYS A 170 -0.51 9.97 15.45
N PRO A 171 -0.82 11.11 14.79
CA PRO A 171 -1.02 12.35 15.52
C PRO A 171 -2.11 12.11 16.56
N VAL A 172 -1.82 12.41 17.83
CA VAL A 172 -2.81 12.37 18.89
C VAL A 172 -3.87 13.40 18.52
N THR A 173 -5.05 12.94 18.12
CA THR A 173 -6.22 13.79 17.94
C THR A 173 -6.45 14.54 19.26
N LYS A 174 -6.30 15.87 19.22
CA LYS A 174 -6.89 16.76 20.24
C LYS A 174 -8.38 16.88 19.99
#